data_AF-C5BQK1-F1
#
_entry.id   AF-C5BQK1-F1
#
_cell.length_a   1.000
_cell.length_b   1.000
_cell.length_c   1.000
_cell.angle_alpha   90.00
_cell.angle_beta   90.00
_cell.angle_gamma   90.00
#
_symmetry.space_group_name_H-M   'P 1'
#
loop_
_entity.id
_entity.type
_entity.pdbx_description
1 polymer ?
#
loop_
_entity_poly.entity_id
_entity_poly.type
_entity_poly.pdbx_seq_one_letter_code
_entity_poly.pdbx_strand_id
1 'polypeptide(L)'
;MEISNLRRNAKLAGFSRLLGTPSSNFVLLAKETDGTSGRKVFIDQNLAAKFSALAGGEKGEAKVNSDRLLRQLYQLRAVAAGGTAFSNMQNAFEHMHIFGDLKVVYKVVQSSGSSEPSGVYVTDIDYASFRKGESPGFYKATFEARGKGWVVRRNDSTSILTKNAAINGLAKGLNHAGADILPSLVEASYGNRDGINAIRNEGYTLFYNPQSLRDKGCNWYTPEQKQVNRKHAAGMLGNGILEAQRRGQVVQWSIHGNGAKLFGEAIERLKGQNLDKHEVIFLSTPDESHLGKVLGSVRAAGMKLHEDALKVHEDDWSGALNRTIRAGAIANEVAKFGEEHVTQADVIRSQGKASLLASAGWIKFAAQLGATSLFKYNTLRNMVAVNAEITDAAVNPHFHPFKDKHQFAAHAKAATGGRVNSVFFSEIVKKIRGR
;
A
#
# COMPACT_ATOMS: atom_id res chain seq x y z
N MET A 1 50.21 -15.29 2.65
CA MET A 1 49.01 -14.46 2.90
C MET A 1 47.83 -15.42 3.09
N GLU A 2 47.47 -15.73 4.34
CA GLU A 2 46.60 -16.88 4.63
C GLU A 2 45.12 -16.67 4.28
N ILE A 3 44.53 -17.68 3.63
CA ILE A 3 43.10 -17.84 3.32
C ILE A 3 42.21 -17.82 4.59
N SER A 4 42.81 -17.95 5.78
CA SER A 4 42.16 -17.90 7.10
C SER A 4 41.57 -16.51 7.44
N ASN A 5 42.21 -15.42 6.99
CA ASN A 5 41.75 -14.04 7.28
C ASN A 5 40.64 -13.55 6.33
N LEU A 6 40.60 -14.04 5.09
CA LEU A 6 39.52 -13.72 4.13
C LEU A 6 38.20 -14.44 4.48
N ARG A 7 38.24 -15.67 5.02
CA ARG A 7 37.04 -16.37 5.53
C ARG A 7 36.52 -15.76 6.84
N ARG A 8 37.40 -15.24 7.71
CA ARG A 8 37.02 -14.56 8.95
C ARG A 8 36.30 -13.23 8.67
N ASN A 9 36.78 -12.46 7.68
CA ASN A 9 36.17 -11.19 7.29
C ASN A 9 34.89 -11.36 6.45
N ALA A 10 34.75 -12.45 5.68
CA ALA A 10 33.49 -12.78 5.00
C ALA A 10 32.38 -13.24 5.97
N LYS A 11 32.73 -13.91 7.09
CA LYS A 11 31.76 -14.37 8.11
C LYS A 11 31.28 -13.22 9.02
N LEU A 12 32.15 -12.25 9.33
CA LEU A 12 31.80 -11.07 10.13
C LEU A 12 31.05 -9.98 9.35
N ALA A 13 31.24 -9.88 8.03
CA ALA A 13 30.56 -8.91 7.18
C ALA A 13 29.12 -9.30 6.78
N GLY A 14 28.79 -10.60 6.78
CA GLY A 14 27.46 -11.09 6.40
C GLY A 14 26.42 -11.00 7.53
N PHE A 15 26.84 -11.20 8.78
CA PHE A 15 25.93 -11.31 9.93
C PHE A 15 25.56 -9.96 10.56
N SER A 16 26.54 -9.06 10.71
CA SER A 16 26.29 -7.67 11.10
C SER A 16 25.40 -6.95 10.08
N ARG A 17 25.52 -7.31 8.78
CA ARG A 17 24.55 -6.95 7.75
C ARG A 17 23.17 -7.60 7.97
N LEU A 18 23.12 -8.87 8.35
CA LEU A 18 21.86 -9.57 8.61
C LEU A 18 21.10 -8.92 9.75
N LEU A 19 21.72 -8.65 10.90
CA LEU A 19 21.06 -8.05 12.07
C LEU A 19 20.95 -6.52 11.99
N GLY A 20 21.83 -5.84 11.27
CA GLY A 20 21.91 -4.38 11.24
C GLY A 20 22.68 -3.80 12.44
N THR A 21 23.01 -4.63 13.45
CA THR A 21 23.84 -4.29 14.61
C THR A 21 24.80 -5.46 14.95
N PRO A 22 25.94 -5.21 15.64
CA PRO A 22 26.86 -6.25 16.07
C PRO A 22 26.19 -7.30 16.97
N SER A 23 26.49 -8.58 16.74
CA SER A 23 25.88 -9.69 17.50
C SER A 23 26.16 -9.64 19.00
N SER A 24 27.32 -9.09 19.38
CA SER A 24 27.74 -8.84 20.76
C SER A 24 26.81 -7.90 21.53
N ASN A 25 25.96 -7.13 20.84
CA ASN A 25 25.03 -6.19 21.48
C ASN A 25 23.72 -6.85 21.89
N PHE A 26 23.52 -8.15 21.61
CA PHE A 26 22.30 -8.86 21.96
C PHE A 26 22.47 -9.63 23.27
N VAL A 27 21.50 -9.49 24.17
CA VAL A 27 21.43 -10.25 25.42
C VAL A 27 20.18 -11.11 25.46
N LEU A 28 20.26 -12.21 26.20
CA LEU A 28 19.08 -13.02 26.48
C LEU A 28 18.04 -12.16 27.21
N LEU A 29 16.81 -12.11 26.69
CA LEU A 29 15.78 -11.22 27.21
C LEU A 29 15.38 -11.58 28.65
N ALA A 30 15.16 -12.87 28.92
CA ALA A 30 14.84 -13.38 30.25
C ALA A 30 15.09 -14.89 30.34
N LYS A 31 15.09 -15.43 31.57
CA LYS A 31 15.21 -16.87 31.83
C LYS A 31 14.07 -17.66 31.19
N GLU A 32 12.87 -17.10 31.15
CA GLU A 32 11.66 -17.69 30.57
C GLU A 32 11.73 -17.84 29.04
N THR A 33 12.70 -17.20 28.41
CA THR A 33 12.98 -17.25 26.97
C THR A 33 14.36 -17.82 26.68
N ASP A 34 14.91 -18.67 27.55
CA ASP A 34 16.23 -19.30 27.42
C ASP A 34 16.26 -20.54 26.49
N GLY A 35 15.12 -20.88 25.91
CA GLY A 35 14.95 -22.04 25.03
C GLY A 35 14.49 -23.32 25.73
N THR A 36 14.25 -23.29 27.04
CA THR A 36 13.63 -24.41 27.78
C THR A 36 12.18 -24.65 27.34
N SER A 37 11.47 -23.58 26.97
CA SER A 37 10.11 -23.64 26.39
C SER A 37 9.99 -22.67 25.21
N GLY A 38 10.01 -23.21 24.00
CA GLY A 38 9.97 -22.43 22.75
C GLY A 38 11.35 -21.92 22.34
N ARG A 39 11.39 -20.85 21.55
CA ARG A 39 12.64 -20.28 21.02
C ARG A 39 13.34 -19.39 22.04
N LYS A 40 14.68 -19.34 21.96
CA LYS A 40 15.45 -18.30 22.63
C LYS A 40 15.03 -16.92 22.14
N VAL A 41 14.88 -15.94 23.04
CA VAL A 41 14.61 -14.55 22.67
C VAL A 41 15.74 -13.66 23.19
N PHE A 42 16.38 -12.97 22.26
CA PHE A 42 17.45 -12.01 22.52
C PHE A 42 16.95 -10.60 22.18
N ILE A 43 17.46 -9.59 22.89
CA ILE A 43 17.14 -8.19 22.66
C ILE A 43 18.42 -7.37 22.50
N ASP A 44 18.42 -6.47 21.52
CA ASP A 44 19.51 -5.51 21.33
C ASP A 44 19.57 -4.55 22.53
N GLN A 45 20.70 -4.52 23.23
CA GLN A 45 20.93 -3.66 24.41
C GLN A 45 20.71 -2.17 24.09
N ASN A 46 20.88 -1.75 22.83
CA ASN A 46 20.66 -0.37 22.41
C ASN A 46 19.17 0.05 22.47
N LEU A 47 18.26 -0.91 22.63
CA LEU A 47 16.83 -0.63 22.79
C LEU A 47 16.45 -0.21 24.20
N ALA A 48 17.36 -0.24 25.18
CA ALA A 48 17.07 0.09 26.58
C ALA A 48 16.41 1.47 26.75
N ALA A 49 16.92 2.50 26.05
CA ALA A 49 16.34 3.86 26.12
C ALA A 49 14.93 3.92 25.51
N LYS A 50 14.71 3.24 24.37
CA LYS A 50 13.37 3.12 23.76
C LYS A 50 12.40 2.36 24.65
N PHE A 51 12.86 1.25 25.24
CA PHE A 51 12.08 0.45 26.17
C PHE A 51 11.62 1.29 27.36
N SER A 52 12.52 2.06 27.98
CA SER A 52 12.21 2.97 29.08
C SER A 52 11.20 4.06 28.68
N ALA A 53 11.35 4.63 27.47
CA ALA A 53 10.38 5.58 26.94
C ALA A 53 8.99 4.97 26.69
N LEU A 54 8.92 3.73 26.19
CA LEU A 54 7.67 3.00 25.95
C LEU A 54 7.00 2.55 27.27
N ALA A 55 7.79 2.18 28.27
CA ALA A 55 7.33 1.80 29.60
C ALA A 55 6.91 3.00 30.48
N GLY A 56 7.06 4.24 29.98
CA GLY A 56 6.65 5.46 30.66
C GLY A 56 7.67 5.98 31.67
N GLY A 57 8.88 6.34 31.20
CA GLY A 57 9.90 7.03 32.03
C GLY A 57 9.34 8.24 32.80
N GLU A 58 10.07 8.66 33.85
CA GLU A 58 9.76 9.54 35.02
C GLU A 58 8.74 10.71 34.94
N LYS A 59 8.11 10.99 33.80
CA LYS A 59 7.11 12.06 33.59
C LYS A 59 5.70 11.56 33.26
N GLY A 60 5.23 10.53 33.97
CA GLY A 60 3.83 10.48 34.40
C GLY A 60 2.72 10.02 33.43
N GLU A 61 3.01 9.57 32.20
CA GLU A 61 1.99 8.93 31.36
C GLU A 61 2.51 7.62 30.74
N ALA A 62 2.58 6.56 31.54
CA ALA A 62 2.84 5.22 31.01
C ALA A 62 1.66 4.77 30.14
N LYS A 63 1.86 4.67 28.82
CA LYS A 63 0.83 4.15 27.89
C LYS A 63 0.76 2.61 27.90
N VAL A 64 1.82 1.93 28.33
CA VAL A 64 1.87 0.47 28.53
C VAL A 64 2.71 0.15 29.77
N ASN A 65 2.18 -0.67 30.69
CA ASN A 65 2.92 -1.14 31.86
C ASN A 65 4.14 -2.00 31.43
N SER A 66 5.31 -1.76 32.03
CA SER A 66 6.57 -2.50 31.83
C SER A 66 6.38 -4.02 31.83
N ASP A 67 5.57 -4.54 32.75
CA ASP A 67 5.28 -5.97 32.87
C ASP A 67 4.48 -6.49 31.68
N ARG A 68 3.55 -5.68 31.18
CA ARG A 68 2.76 -6.02 29.99
C ARG A 68 3.66 -6.05 28.75
N LEU A 69 4.59 -5.11 28.63
CA LEU A 69 5.54 -5.03 27.52
C LEU A 69 6.50 -6.23 27.54
N LEU A 70 7.04 -6.60 28.71
CA LEU A 70 7.85 -7.82 28.86
C LEU A 70 7.08 -9.09 28.52
N ARG A 71 5.85 -9.24 29.04
CA ARG A 71 5.00 -10.41 28.71
C ARG A 71 4.74 -10.53 27.22
N GLN A 72 4.54 -9.41 26.51
CA GLN A 72 4.36 -9.42 25.05
C GLN A 72 5.64 -9.85 24.32
N LEU A 73 6.81 -9.37 24.75
CA LEU A 73 8.09 -9.82 24.20
C LEU A 73 8.34 -11.31 24.49
N TYR A 74 7.95 -11.83 25.66
CA TYR A 74 8.05 -13.27 25.97
C TYR A 74 7.22 -14.13 25.01
N GLN A 75 6.09 -13.64 24.49
CA GLN A 75 5.27 -14.40 23.53
C GLN A 75 6.02 -14.70 22.23
N LEU A 76 7.05 -13.92 21.86
CA LEU A 76 7.87 -14.19 20.67
C LEU A 76 8.52 -15.57 20.70
N ARG A 77 8.76 -16.16 21.88
CA ARG A 77 9.26 -17.54 22.01
C ARG A 77 8.37 -18.56 21.30
N ALA A 78 7.08 -18.26 21.15
CA ALA A 78 6.08 -19.12 20.53
C ALA A 78 5.61 -18.60 19.16
N VAL A 79 5.41 -17.29 19.00
CA VAL A 79 4.75 -16.72 17.79
C VAL A 79 5.71 -16.25 16.70
N ALA A 80 7.02 -16.19 16.97
CA ALA A 80 8.00 -15.67 16.02
C ALA A 80 8.08 -16.53 14.73
N ALA A 81 8.07 -15.85 13.58
CA ALA A 81 8.01 -16.46 12.25
C ALA A 81 6.77 -17.34 11.96
N GLY A 82 5.69 -17.21 12.74
CA GLY A 82 4.39 -17.80 12.41
C GLY A 82 3.63 -17.04 11.31
N GLY A 83 2.54 -17.63 10.79
CA GLY A 83 1.66 -17.00 9.78
C GLY A 83 0.94 -15.73 10.25
N THR A 84 1.05 -15.39 11.54
CA THR A 84 0.47 -14.20 12.18
C THR A 84 1.44 -13.02 12.29
N ALA A 85 2.71 -13.19 11.93
CA ALA A 85 3.69 -12.11 11.87
C ALA A 85 3.71 -11.44 10.49
N PHE A 86 4.18 -10.20 10.41
CA PHE A 86 4.56 -9.54 9.17
C PHE A 86 5.95 -10.06 8.71
N SER A 87 6.25 -10.07 7.41
CA SER A 87 7.60 -10.43 6.88
C SER A 87 8.14 -9.32 6.00
N ASN A 88 9.41 -8.99 6.18
CA ASN A 88 10.07 -8.04 5.31
C ASN A 88 10.22 -8.64 3.89
N MET A 89 9.90 -7.86 2.87
CA MET A 89 9.99 -8.25 1.46
C MET A 89 11.42 -8.29 0.93
N GLN A 90 12.30 -7.46 1.49
CA GLN A 90 13.70 -7.37 1.14
C GLN A 90 14.58 -8.29 1.99
N ASN A 91 14.11 -8.74 3.16
CA ASN A 91 14.84 -9.63 4.05
C ASN A 91 13.93 -10.73 4.64
N ALA A 92 14.03 -11.95 4.09
CA ALA A 92 13.19 -13.08 4.49
C ALA A 92 13.34 -13.49 5.97
N PHE A 93 14.45 -13.14 6.62
CA PHE A 93 14.72 -13.45 8.02
C PHE A 93 14.18 -12.40 8.99
N GLU A 94 13.74 -11.25 8.48
CA GLU A 94 13.24 -10.14 9.27
C GLU A 94 11.71 -10.12 9.28
N HIS A 95 11.16 -10.00 10.48
CA HIS A 95 9.76 -10.11 10.76
C HIS A 95 9.33 -9.00 11.71
N MET A 96 8.04 -8.70 11.70
CA MET A 96 7.45 -7.76 12.63
C MET A 96 6.19 -8.38 13.24
N HIS A 97 5.99 -8.24 14.54
CA HIS A 97 4.78 -8.68 15.23
C HIS A 97 4.14 -7.49 15.93
N ILE A 98 2.81 -7.44 15.94
CA ILE A 98 2.03 -6.41 16.61
C ILE A 98 1.31 -7.04 17.81
N PHE A 99 1.67 -6.63 19.02
CA PHE A 99 1.05 -7.07 20.27
C PHE A 99 0.22 -5.93 20.87
N GLY A 100 -1.08 -5.89 20.58
CA GLY A 100 -1.91 -4.73 20.95
C GLY A 100 -1.36 -3.46 20.29
N ASP A 101 -0.91 -2.50 21.11
CA ASP A 101 -0.34 -1.23 20.65
C ASP A 101 1.19 -1.26 20.52
N LEU A 102 1.83 -2.41 20.71
CA LEU A 102 3.28 -2.58 20.59
C LEU A 102 3.66 -3.20 19.25
N LYS A 103 4.56 -2.54 18.51
CA LYS A 103 5.25 -3.07 17.34
C LYS A 103 6.61 -3.61 17.77
N VAL A 104 6.90 -4.85 17.38
CA VAL A 104 8.19 -5.49 17.63
C VAL A 104 8.78 -5.99 16.32
N VAL A 105 9.95 -5.49 15.94
CA VAL A 105 10.71 -5.96 14.77
C VAL A 105 11.81 -6.89 15.26
N TYR A 106 11.95 -8.04 14.62
CA TYR A 106 12.89 -9.07 15.02
C TYR A 106 13.38 -9.89 13.83
N LYS A 107 14.51 -10.58 14.04
CA LYS A 107 15.08 -11.52 13.08
C LYS A 107 15.07 -12.93 13.65
N VAL A 108 14.83 -13.91 12.79
CA VAL A 108 14.88 -15.33 13.17
C VAL A 108 16.15 -15.96 12.63
N VAL A 109 16.99 -16.42 13.56
CA VAL A 109 18.23 -17.14 13.26
C VAL A 109 18.00 -18.62 13.52
N GLN A 110 18.15 -19.44 12.48
CA GLN A 110 18.05 -20.90 12.56
C GLN A 110 19.45 -21.49 12.75
N SER A 111 19.53 -22.69 13.34
CA SER A 111 20.79 -23.36 13.72
C SER A 111 21.68 -23.78 12.55
N SER A 112 21.25 -23.57 11.30
CA SER A 112 22.01 -23.96 10.10
C SER A 112 22.99 -22.86 9.67
N GLY A 113 24.20 -22.87 10.26
CA GLY A 113 25.39 -22.25 9.67
C GLY A 113 25.83 -20.89 10.22
N SER A 114 25.11 -20.28 11.16
CA SER A 114 25.57 -19.08 11.90
C SER A 114 26.45 -19.45 13.10
N SER A 115 27.42 -18.61 13.44
CA SER A 115 28.19 -18.71 14.71
C SER A 115 27.37 -18.33 15.94
N GLU A 116 26.18 -17.74 15.73
CA GLU A 116 25.31 -17.25 16.79
C GLU A 116 24.26 -18.28 17.20
N PRO A 117 23.79 -18.24 18.48
CA PRO A 117 22.73 -19.12 18.96
C PRO A 117 21.46 -19.01 18.10
N SER A 118 20.81 -20.15 17.82
CA SER A 118 19.49 -20.12 17.19
C SER A 118 18.48 -19.42 18.11
N GLY A 119 17.68 -18.51 17.57
CA GLY A 119 16.73 -17.74 18.37
C GLY A 119 16.06 -16.60 17.61
N VAL A 120 15.28 -15.83 18.35
CA VAL A 120 14.60 -14.62 17.93
C VAL A 120 15.39 -13.43 18.43
N TYR A 121 15.82 -12.55 17.54
CA TYR A 121 16.64 -11.39 17.85
C TYR A 121 15.79 -10.13 17.66
N VAL A 122 15.38 -9.48 18.75
CA VAL A 122 14.59 -8.24 18.71
C VAL A 122 15.49 -7.07 18.36
N THR A 123 15.25 -6.46 17.21
CA THR A 123 16.07 -5.39 16.64
C THR A 123 15.41 -4.01 16.73
N ASP A 124 14.09 -3.94 16.91
CA ASP A 124 13.40 -2.68 17.17
C ASP A 124 12.09 -2.90 17.94
N ILE A 125 11.71 -1.89 18.73
CA ILE A 125 10.44 -1.82 19.44
C ILE A 125 9.88 -0.40 19.31
N ASP A 126 8.59 -0.30 19.07
CA ASP A 126 7.91 0.98 18.87
C ASP A 126 6.41 0.85 19.18
N TYR A 127 5.69 1.96 19.22
CA TYR A 127 4.23 1.89 19.21
C TYR A 127 3.74 1.47 17.81
N ALA A 128 2.75 0.57 17.79
CA ALA A 128 2.01 0.25 16.60
C ALA A 128 1.06 1.41 16.27
N SER A 129 1.30 2.08 15.14
CA SER A 129 0.38 3.05 14.57
C SER A 129 -0.61 2.42 13.57
N PHE A 130 -0.63 1.08 13.50
CA PHE A 130 -1.38 0.31 12.51
C PHE A 130 -2.22 -0.76 13.20
N ARG A 131 -3.50 -0.91 12.79
CA ARG A 131 -4.40 -1.95 13.31
C ARG A 131 -4.19 -3.27 12.56
N LYS A 132 -4.44 -4.41 13.22
CA LYS A 132 -4.48 -5.75 12.60
C LYS A 132 -5.31 -5.71 11.31
N GLY A 133 -4.78 -6.25 10.22
CA GLY A 133 -5.39 -6.16 8.90
C GLY A 133 -6.71 -6.92 8.84
N GLU A 134 -7.62 -6.44 8.01
CA GLU A 134 -8.81 -7.20 7.60
C GLU A 134 -8.42 -8.10 6.42
N SER A 135 -9.08 -9.24 6.27
CA SER A 135 -8.84 -10.14 5.12
C SER A 135 -9.22 -9.46 3.80
N PRO A 136 -8.62 -9.86 2.66
CA PRO A 136 -9.16 -9.46 1.37
C PRO A 136 -10.58 -10.01 1.20
N GLY A 137 -11.47 -9.23 0.60
CA GLY A 137 -12.85 -9.66 0.40
C GLY A 137 -13.79 -8.52 0.05
N PHE A 138 -15.08 -8.86 -0.17
CA PHE A 138 -16.11 -7.85 -0.39
C PHE A 138 -16.64 -7.33 0.94
N TYR A 139 -16.74 -6.01 1.06
CA TYR A 139 -17.28 -5.31 2.23
C TYR A 139 -18.30 -4.29 1.75
N LYS A 140 -19.38 -4.08 2.52
CA LYS A 140 -20.34 -3.01 2.22
C LYS A 140 -19.92 -1.71 2.91
N ALA A 141 -19.73 -0.67 2.12
CA ALA A 141 -19.61 0.70 2.61
C ALA A 141 -20.98 1.38 2.54
N THR A 142 -21.42 2.00 3.64
CA THR A 142 -22.72 2.68 3.75
C THR A 142 -22.54 4.11 4.22
N PHE A 143 -23.33 5.03 3.68
CA PHE A 143 -23.35 6.40 4.15
C PHE A 143 -24.27 6.57 5.36
N GLU A 144 -23.74 7.08 6.46
CA GLU A 144 -24.52 7.42 7.66
C GLU A 144 -24.91 8.89 7.63
N ALA A 145 -26.19 9.18 7.35
CA ALA A 145 -26.69 10.55 7.25
C ALA A 145 -26.51 11.37 8.55
N ARG A 146 -26.62 10.72 9.73
CA ARG A 146 -26.44 11.37 11.04
C ARG A 146 -24.98 11.78 11.29
N GLY A 147 -24.03 10.93 10.92
CA GLY A 147 -22.59 11.20 11.01
C GLY A 147 -22.03 11.98 9.82
N LYS A 148 -22.83 12.17 8.76
CA LYS A 148 -22.41 12.71 7.45
C LYS A 148 -21.13 12.05 6.92
N GLY A 149 -21.03 10.74 7.08
CA GLY A 149 -19.80 10.00 6.80
C GLY A 149 -20.05 8.59 6.27
N TRP A 150 -19.06 8.06 5.57
CA TRP A 150 -19.05 6.68 5.11
C TRP A 150 -18.51 5.76 6.20
N VAL A 151 -19.12 4.58 6.35
CA VAL A 151 -18.65 3.54 7.27
C VAL A 151 -18.58 2.20 6.55
N VAL A 152 -17.64 1.37 6.96
CA VAL A 152 -17.52 -0.01 6.44
C VAL A 152 -17.82 -0.98 7.56
N ARG A 153 -18.76 -1.90 7.32
CA ARG A 153 -19.07 -2.98 8.26
C ARG A 153 -18.14 -4.16 8.00
N ARG A 154 -17.58 -4.76 9.06
CA ARG A 154 -16.62 -5.87 9.00
C ARG A 154 -17.19 -7.23 8.59
N ASN A 155 -18.46 -7.28 8.17
CA ASN A 155 -19.03 -8.52 7.68
C ASN A 155 -18.59 -8.69 6.23
N ASP A 156 -17.63 -9.58 6.02
CA ASP A 156 -17.21 -9.98 4.69
C ASP A 156 -18.39 -10.63 3.96
N SER A 157 -18.58 -10.18 2.72
CA SER A 157 -19.48 -10.77 1.75
C SER A 157 -18.66 -11.59 0.77
N THR A 158 -19.26 -12.67 0.28
CA THR A 158 -18.68 -13.44 -0.83
C THR A 158 -19.07 -12.85 -2.20
N SER A 159 -20.00 -11.89 -2.22
CA SER A 159 -20.63 -11.36 -3.44
C SER A 159 -20.65 -9.83 -3.49
N ILE A 160 -20.87 -9.30 -4.69
CA ILE A 160 -21.10 -7.87 -4.94
C ILE A 160 -22.53 -7.52 -4.57
N LEU A 161 -22.71 -6.55 -3.68
CA LEU A 161 -24.00 -6.27 -3.05
C LEU A 161 -24.72 -5.05 -3.63
N THR A 162 -24.02 -4.26 -4.44
CA THR A 162 -24.48 -2.94 -4.90
C THR A 162 -24.14 -2.73 -6.37
N LYS A 163 -24.81 -1.77 -7.02
CA LYS A 163 -24.50 -1.35 -8.38
C LYS A 163 -23.09 -0.78 -8.50
N ASN A 164 -22.69 0.08 -7.57
CA ASN A 164 -21.35 0.67 -7.56
C ASN A 164 -20.40 -0.20 -6.73
N ALA A 165 -19.24 -0.50 -7.28
CA ALA A 165 -18.20 -1.27 -6.62
C ALA A 165 -16.83 -0.60 -6.79
N ALA A 166 -15.92 -0.86 -5.85
CA ALA A 166 -14.60 -0.25 -5.85
C ALA A 166 -13.52 -1.21 -5.37
N ILE A 167 -12.31 -1.03 -5.89
CA ILE A 167 -11.13 -1.82 -5.50
C ILE A 167 -10.07 -0.86 -5.00
N ASN A 168 -9.55 -1.06 -3.79
CA ASN A 168 -8.54 -0.17 -3.24
C ASN A 168 -7.16 -0.40 -3.85
N GLY A 169 -6.43 0.70 -4.05
CA GLY A 169 -5.05 0.70 -4.49
C GLY A 169 -4.08 0.96 -3.35
N LEU A 170 -4.04 2.20 -2.86
CA LEU A 170 -3.21 2.60 -1.73
C LEU A 170 -4.10 2.84 -0.51
N ALA A 171 -3.93 2.10 0.58
CA ALA A 171 -4.69 2.29 1.81
C ALA A 171 -3.93 1.76 3.03
N LYS A 172 -4.26 2.28 4.22
CA LYS A 172 -3.66 1.86 5.51
C LYS A 172 -4.42 0.71 6.17
N GLY A 173 -5.65 0.44 5.70
CA GLY A 173 -6.60 -0.45 6.34
C GLY A 173 -7.97 -0.35 5.68
N LEU A 174 -8.91 -1.20 6.08
CA LEU A 174 -10.27 -1.27 5.52
C LEU A 174 -11.02 0.06 5.63
N ASN A 175 -11.06 0.67 6.82
CA ASN A 175 -11.74 1.96 7.01
C ASN A 175 -11.08 3.07 6.18
N HIS A 176 -9.74 3.13 6.14
CA HIS A 176 -9.07 4.13 5.31
C HIS A 176 -9.41 3.96 3.81
N ALA A 177 -9.51 2.71 3.34
CA ALA A 177 -9.95 2.43 1.98
C ALA A 177 -11.42 2.84 1.75
N GLY A 178 -12.34 2.34 2.59
CA GLY A 178 -13.77 2.39 2.31
C GLY A 178 -14.56 3.55 2.94
N ALA A 179 -13.97 4.31 3.86
CA ALA A 179 -14.58 5.49 4.47
C ALA A 179 -13.90 6.79 4.03
N ASP A 180 -12.58 6.77 3.83
CA ASP A 180 -11.81 8.01 3.66
C ASP A 180 -11.41 8.26 2.19
N ILE A 181 -11.10 7.20 1.42
CA ILE A 181 -10.57 7.34 0.05
C ILE A 181 -11.65 7.08 -0.99
N LEU A 182 -12.09 5.82 -1.09
CA LEU A 182 -12.92 5.35 -2.20
C LEU A 182 -14.29 6.02 -2.32
N PRO A 183 -14.97 6.46 -1.25
CA PRO A 183 -16.29 7.07 -1.43
C PRO A 183 -16.27 8.28 -2.35
N SER A 184 -15.29 9.17 -2.18
CA SER A 184 -15.15 10.36 -3.04
C SER A 184 -14.85 9.99 -4.50
N LEU A 185 -14.12 8.90 -4.71
CA LEU A 185 -13.77 8.38 -6.03
C LEU A 185 -14.97 7.73 -6.72
N VAL A 186 -15.78 6.96 -5.98
CA VAL A 186 -17.01 6.34 -6.48
C VAL A 186 -18.03 7.43 -6.83
N GLU A 187 -18.26 8.39 -5.93
CA GLU A 187 -19.15 9.53 -6.15
C GLU A 187 -18.69 10.37 -7.35
N ALA A 188 -17.40 10.64 -7.52
CA ALA A 188 -16.90 11.39 -8.67
C ALA A 188 -16.97 10.61 -10.00
N SER A 189 -16.85 9.28 -9.95
CA SER A 189 -16.89 8.43 -11.15
C SER A 189 -18.30 8.31 -11.73
N TYR A 190 -19.31 8.16 -10.87
CA TYR A 190 -20.67 7.79 -11.29
C TYR A 190 -21.78 8.68 -10.69
N GLY A 191 -21.42 9.64 -9.85
CA GLY A 191 -22.35 10.51 -9.15
C GLY A 191 -22.57 11.84 -9.86
N ASN A 192 -23.27 11.80 -11.00
CA ASN A 192 -24.02 13.00 -11.40
C ASN A 192 -25.06 13.35 -10.32
N ARG A 193 -25.69 14.54 -10.40
CA ARG A 193 -26.43 15.13 -9.26
C ARG A 193 -27.51 14.22 -8.66
N ASP A 194 -28.17 13.42 -9.49
CA ASP A 194 -29.16 12.41 -9.07
C ASP A 194 -28.50 11.07 -8.66
N GLY A 195 -27.34 10.75 -9.24
CA GLY A 195 -26.53 9.58 -8.95
C GLY A 195 -25.81 9.59 -7.60
N ILE A 196 -25.38 10.75 -7.06
CA ILE A 196 -24.71 10.81 -5.73
C ILE A 196 -25.67 10.35 -4.63
N ASN A 197 -26.92 10.81 -4.67
CA ASN A 197 -27.91 10.41 -3.67
C ASN A 197 -28.25 8.92 -3.78
N ALA A 198 -28.32 8.38 -5.01
CA ALA A 198 -28.48 6.94 -5.21
C ALA A 198 -27.31 6.14 -4.60
N ILE A 199 -26.07 6.55 -4.86
CA ILE A 199 -24.86 5.94 -4.30
C ILE A 199 -24.88 5.99 -2.76
N ARG A 200 -25.24 7.12 -2.16
CA ARG A 200 -25.30 7.27 -0.69
C ARG A 200 -26.41 6.43 -0.07
N ASN A 201 -27.57 6.33 -0.73
CA ASN A 201 -28.70 5.54 -0.26
C ASN A 201 -28.43 4.03 -0.33
N GLU A 202 -27.84 3.56 -1.43
CA GLU A 202 -27.54 2.14 -1.65
C GLU A 202 -26.27 1.69 -0.89
N GLY A 203 -25.28 2.58 -0.85
CA GLY A 203 -23.89 2.28 -0.52
C GLY A 203 -23.10 1.80 -1.74
N TYR A 204 -21.87 1.35 -1.51
CA TYR A 204 -21.08 0.68 -2.54
C TYR A 204 -20.36 -0.54 -1.97
N THR A 205 -19.97 -1.45 -2.86
CA THR A 205 -19.23 -2.66 -2.52
C THR A 205 -17.74 -2.39 -2.65
N LEU A 206 -17.00 -2.48 -1.56
CA LEU A 206 -15.55 -2.45 -1.54
C LEU A 206 -15.01 -3.86 -1.70
N PHE A 207 -14.25 -4.16 -2.76
CA PHE A 207 -13.29 -5.26 -2.68
C PHE A 207 -12.02 -4.76 -2.02
N TYR A 208 -11.85 -5.08 -0.74
CA TYR A 208 -10.66 -4.73 0.01
C TYR A 208 -9.54 -5.71 -0.33
N ASN A 209 -8.37 -5.18 -0.60
CA ASN A 209 -7.12 -5.89 -0.77
C ASN A 209 -6.09 -5.27 0.18
N PRO A 210 -5.65 -6.00 1.23
CA PRO A 210 -4.68 -5.48 2.16
C PRO A 210 -3.38 -5.17 1.43
N GLN A 211 -2.91 -3.94 1.57
CA GLN A 211 -1.65 -3.50 1.01
C GLN A 211 -0.51 -3.90 1.93
N SER A 212 0.65 -4.10 1.33
CA SER A 212 1.90 -4.30 2.06
C SER A 212 2.10 -3.11 2.98
N LEU A 213 2.42 -3.37 4.24
CA LEU A 213 2.76 -2.29 5.16
C LEU A 213 4.17 -1.81 4.81
N ARG A 214 4.37 -0.53 4.50
CA ARG A 214 5.73 0.04 4.49
C ARG A 214 6.00 0.77 5.79
N ASP A 215 7.04 0.35 6.50
CA ASP A 215 7.46 0.91 7.79
C ASP A 215 8.98 1.09 7.78
N LYS A 216 9.45 2.28 8.17
CA LYS A 216 10.88 2.66 8.20
C LYS A 216 11.64 2.33 6.90
N GLY A 217 10.99 2.53 5.75
CA GLY A 217 11.59 2.30 4.43
C GLY A 217 11.56 0.84 3.95
N CYS A 218 11.09 -0.11 4.76
CA CYS A 218 10.98 -1.52 4.42
C CYS A 218 9.53 -1.90 4.07
N ASN A 219 9.35 -2.75 3.06
CA ASN A 219 8.03 -3.30 2.76
C ASN A 219 7.81 -4.57 3.57
N TRP A 220 6.63 -4.72 4.15
CA TRP A 220 6.24 -5.83 4.99
C TRP A 220 5.00 -6.50 4.40
N TYR A 221 5.11 -7.79 4.11
CA TYR A 221 3.93 -8.64 3.93
C TYR A 221 3.14 -8.66 5.22
N THR A 222 1.87 -8.27 5.18
CA THR A 222 0.99 -8.41 6.35
C THR A 222 0.63 -9.87 6.61
N PRO A 223 0.24 -10.25 7.84
CA PRO A 223 -0.25 -11.60 8.13
C PRO A 223 -1.36 -12.03 7.17
N GLU A 224 -2.27 -11.11 6.83
CA GLU A 224 -3.39 -11.35 5.92
C GLU A 224 -2.88 -11.62 4.50
N GLN A 225 -1.86 -10.90 4.02
CA GLN A 225 -1.21 -11.18 2.73
C GLN A 225 -0.43 -12.51 2.71
N LYS A 226 0.04 -12.99 3.86
CA LYS A 226 0.66 -14.32 3.97
C LYS A 226 -0.36 -15.44 4.00
N GLN A 227 -1.51 -15.20 4.62
CA GLN A 227 -2.63 -16.14 4.66
C GLN A 227 -3.33 -16.21 3.30
N VAL A 228 -3.38 -15.09 2.59
CA VAL A 228 -4.03 -14.95 1.29
C VAL A 228 -3.04 -14.38 0.30
N ASN A 229 -2.47 -15.25 -0.54
CA ASN A 229 -1.64 -14.76 -1.64
C ASN A 229 -2.52 -13.95 -2.63
N ARG A 230 -1.88 -13.02 -3.35
CA ARG A 230 -2.53 -12.17 -4.36
C ARG A 230 -3.39 -12.96 -5.35
N LYS A 231 -2.95 -14.17 -5.69
CA LYS A 231 -3.70 -15.10 -6.53
C LYS A 231 -5.02 -15.49 -5.86
N HIS A 232 -5.07 -15.80 -4.57
CA HIS A 232 -6.33 -16.14 -3.91
C HIS A 232 -7.28 -14.92 -3.85
N ALA A 233 -6.77 -13.71 -3.54
CA ALA A 233 -7.57 -12.49 -3.60
C ALA A 233 -8.14 -12.21 -5.01
N ALA A 234 -7.35 -12.40 -6.07
CA ALA A 234 -7.81 -12.29 -7.45
C ALA A 234 -8.89 -13.34 -7.79
N GLY A 235 -8.84 -14.51 -7.13
CA GLY A 235 -9.85 -15.56 -7.26
C GLY A 235 -11.16 -15.18 -6.60
N MET A 236 -11.10 -14.62 -5.38
CA MET A 236 -12.28 -14.09 -4.69
C MET A 236 -12.94 -12.98 -5.51
N LEU A 237 -12.15 -12.02 -6.01
CA LEU A 237 -12.65 -10.94 -6.86
C LEU A 237 -13.28 -11.49 -8.15
N GLY A 238 -12.58 -12.41 -8.83
CA GLY A 238 -13.08 -13.04 -10.06
C GLY A 238 -14.39 -13.80 -9.85
N ASN A 239 -14.50 -14.55 -8.77
CA ASN A 239 -15.73 -15.27 -8.43
C ASN A 239 -16.91 -14.30 -8.20
N GLY A 240 -16.69 -13.20 -7.47
CA GLY A 240 -17.73 -12.19 -7.26
C GLY A 240 -18.15 -11.48 -8.55
N ILE A 241 -17.19 -11.18 -9.45
CA ILE A 241 -17.47 -10.63 -10.79
C ILE A 241 -18.36 -11.60 -11.59
N LEU A 242 -17.95 -12.86 -11.69
CA LEU A 242 -18.68 -13.88 -12.45
C LEU A 242 -20.07 -14.16 -11.86
N GLU A 243 -20.20 -14.14 -10.53
CA GLU A 243 -21.48 -14.28 -9.85
C GLU A 243 -22.43 -13.12 -10.16
N ALA A 244 -21.97 -11.87 -10.10
CA ALA A 244 -22.77 -10.71 -10.46
C ALA A 244 -23.20 -10.75 -11.94
N GLN A 245 -22.29 -11.13 -12.85
CA GLN A 245 -22.62 -11.35 -14.27
C GLN A 245 -23.73 -12.40 -14.43
N ARG A 246 -23.64 -13.55 -13.74
CA ARG A 246 -24.64 -14.63 -13.80
C ARG A 246 -26.00 -14.22 -13.26
N ARG A 247 -26.03 -13.30 -12.28
CA ARG A 247 -27.26 -12.68 -11.75
C ARG A 247 -27.83 -11.60 -12.68
N GLY A 248 -27.15 -11.28 -13.79
CA GLY A 248 -27.53 -10.18 -14.68
C GLY A 248 -27.34 -8.79 -14.05
N GLN A 249 -26.60 -8.70 -12.95
CA GLN A 249 -26.38 -7.45 -12.22
C GLN A 249 -25.42 -6.55 -12.98
N VAL A 250 -25.86 -5.32 -13.28
CA VAL A 250 -24.98 -4.29 -13.83
C VAL A 250 -24.11 -3.72 -12.70
N VAL A 251 -22.79 -3.77 -12.88
CA VAL A 251 -21.83 -3.30 -11.88
C VAL A 251 -20.90 -2.24 -12.48
N GLN A 252 -20.75 -1.13 -11.77
CA GLN A 252 -19.90 0.01 -12.12
C GLN A 252 -18.69 0.07 -11.19
N TRP A 253 -17.50 -0.16 -11.73
CA TRP A 253 -16.26 -0.36 -10.97
C TRP A 253 -15.36 0.87 -10.96
N SER A 254 -15.12 1.43 -9.77
CA SER A 254 -14.04 2.41 -9.53
C SER A 254 -12.77 1.71 -9.06
N ILE A 255 -11.80 1.55 -9.95
CA ILE A 255 -10.57 0.79 -9.69
C ILE A 255 -9.43 1.74 -9.36
N HIS A 256 -9.05 1.82 -8.09
CA HIS A 256 -8.01 2.74 -7.61
C HIS A 256 -6.63 2.08 -7.54
N GLY A 257 -5.59 2.81 -7.95
CA GLY A 257 -4.18 2.50 -7.73
C GLY A 257 -3.80 1.05 -8.05
N ASN A 258 -3.12 0.39 -7.12
CA ASN A 258 -2.71 -1.02 -7.22
C ASN A 258 -3.87 -2.03 -7.32
N GLY A 259 -5.11 -1.61 -7.09
CA GLY A 259 -6.31 -2.39 -7.37
C GLY A 259 -6.41 -2.78 -8.84
N ALA A 260 -5.87 -1.97 -9.76
CA ALA A 260 -5.87 -2.27 -11.20
C ALA A 260 -5.12 -3.55 -11.57
N LYS A 261 -3.99 -3.80 -10.91
CA LYS A 261 -3.22 -5.03 -11.15
C LYS A 261 -3.93 -6.26 -10.56
N LEU A 262 -4.59 -6.12 -9.40
CA LEU A 262 -5.41 -7.20 -8.83
C LEU A 262 -6.60 -7.52 -9.73
N PHE A 263 -7.27 -6.48 -10.23
CA PHE A 263 -8.37 -6.61 -11.17
C PHE A 263 -7.93 -7.30 -12.46
N GLY A 264 -6.81 -6.89 -13.06
CA GLY A 264 -6.27 -7.57 -14.25
C GLY A 264 -6.02 -9.06 -14.04
N GLU A 265 -5.48 -9.45 -12.87
CA GLU A 265 -5.29 -10.87 -12.53
C GLU A 265 -6.62 -11.62 -12.30
N ALA A 266 -7.65 -10.93 -11.81
CA ALA A 266 -8.99 -11.50 -11.67
C ALA A 266 -9.64 -11.73 -13.05
N ILE A 267 -9.57 -10.76 -13.96
CA ILE A 267 -10.14 -10.88 -15.30
C ILE A 267 -9.43 -11.94 -16.14
N GLU A 268 -8.10 -12.05 -16.05
CA GLU A 268 -7.35 -13.08 -16.79
C GLU A 268 -7.80 -14.50 -16.43
N ARG A 269 -8.27 -14.72 -15.19
CA ARG A 269 -8.82 -16.03 -14.76
C ARG A 269 -10.20 -16.32 -15.32
N LEU A 270 -10.94 -15.27 -15.64
CA LEU A 270 -12.25 -15.34 -16.24
C LEU A 270 -12.16 -15.31 -17.77
N LYS A 271 -10.97 -15.50 -18.36
CA LYS A 271 -10.79 -15.50 -19.80
C LYS A 271 -11.73 -16.49 -20.48
N GLY A 272 -12.42 -15.99 -21.51
CA GLY A 272 -13.46 -16.74 -22.23
C GLY A 272 -14.87 -16.56 -21.66
N GLN A 273 -15.04 -15.91 -20.51
CA GLN A 273 -16.35 -15.47 -20.03
C GLN A 273 -16.72 -14.12 -20.68
N ASN A 274 -18.01 -13.93 -20.99
CA ASN A 274 -18.56 -12.62 -21.35
C ASN A 274 -18.98 -11.88 -20.07
N LEU A 275 -18.44 -10.69 -19.86
CA LEU A 275 -18.59 -9.86 -18.67
C LEU A 275 -19.23 -8.49 -19.03
N ASP A 276 -20.16 -8.48 -19.99
CA ASP A 276 -20.82 -7.29 -20.55
C ASP A 276 -21.73 -6.50 -19.60
N LYS A 277 -22.03 -7.00 -18.40
CA LYS A 277 -22.74 -6.26 -17.35
C LYS A 277 -21.81 -5.40 -16.49
N HIS A 278 -20.50 -5.45 -16.75
CA HIS A 278 -19.53 -4.69 -15.99
C HIS A 278 -19.03 -3.49 -16.79
N GLU A 279 -19.00 -2.33 -16.12
CA GLU A 279 -18.39 -1.11 -16.62
C GLU A 279 -17.24 -0.71 -15.68
N VAL A 280 -16.12 -0.25 -16.22
CA VAL A 280 -14.92 0.05 -15.42
C VAL A 280 -14.36 1.45 -15.66
N ILE A 281 -13.86 2.07 -14.60
CA ILE A 281 -13.01 3.27 -14.63
C ILE A 281 -11.75 3.04 -13.79
N PHE A 282 -10.61 3.49 -14.30
CA PHE A 282 -9.30 3.37 -13.68
C PHE A 282 -8.82 4.71 -13.12
N LEU A 283 -8.44 4.70 -11.84
CA LEU A 283 -8.14 5.91 -11.06
C LEU A 283 -6.74 5.82 -10.47
N SER A 284 -5.87 6.78 -10.80
CA SER A 284 -4.50 6.89 -10.27
C SER A 284 -3.67 5.60 -10.41
N THR A 285 -3.69 4.96 -11.58
CA THR A 285 -3.07 3.64 -11.75
C THR A 285 -1.53 3.71 -11.85
N PRO A 286 -0.79 2.99 -10.99
CA PRO A 286 0.66 3.03 -10.99
C PRO A 286 1.25 2.19 -12.12
N ASP A 287 2.52 2.46 -12.43
CA ASP A 287 3.24 1.88 -13.56
C ASP A 287 3.31 0.35 -13.51
N GLU A 288 3.43 -0.22 -12.31
CA GLU A 288 3.46 -1.67 -12.09
C GLU A 288 2.17 -2.40 -12.49
N SER A 289 1.06 -1.67 -12.69
CA SER A 289 -0.21 -2.25 -13.13
C SER A 289 -0.26 -2.57 -14.62
N HIS A 290 0.69 -2.06 -15.42
CA HIS A 290 0.72 -2.25 -16.88
C HIS A 290 -0.66 -2.04 -17.54
N LEU A 291 -1.25 -0.86 -17.34
CA LEU A 291 -2.66 -0.57 -17.64
C LEU A 291 -3.10 -1.00 -19.06
N GLY A 292 -2.26 -0.81 -20.08
CA GLY A 292 -2.59 -1.24 -21.45
C GLY A 292 -2.89 -2.74 -21.57
N LYS A 293 -2.21 -3.60 -20.79
CA LYS A 293 -2.51 -5.04 -20.73
C LYS A 293 -3.85 -5.30 -20.05
N VAL A 294 -4.09 -4.61 -18.93
CA VAL A 294 -5.36 -4.74 -18.17
C VAL A 294 -6.54 -4.32 -19.04
N LEU A 295 -6.44 -3.19 -19.74
CA LEU A 295 -7.45 -2.72 -20.70
C LEU A 295 -7.70 -3.73 -21.82
N GLY A 296 -6.64 -4.37 -22.33
CA GLY A 296 -6.79 -5.45 -23.30
C GLY A 296 -7.60 -6.63 -22.76
N SER A 297 -7.34 -7.05 -21.52
CA SER A 297 -8.12 -8.10 -20.85
C SER A 297 -9.57 -7.67 -20.58
N VAL A 298 -9.81 -6.41 -20.18
CA VAL A 298 -11.17 -5.84 -20.00
C VAL A 298 -11.96 -5.93 -21.29
N ARG A 299 -11.38 -5.47 -22.41
CA ARG A 299 -12.03 -5.51 -23.73
C ARG A 299 -12.28 -6.94 -24.19
N ALA A 300 -11.30 -7.83 -24.04
CA ALA A 300 -11.42 -9.22 -24.44
C ALA A 300 -12.48 -9.98 -23.64
N ALA A 301 -12.77 -9.54 -22.42
CA ALA A 301 -13.86 -10.07 -21.59
C ALA A 301 -15.24 -9.46 -21.91
N GLY A 302 -15.34 -8.52 -22.86
CA GLY A 302 -16.60 -7.87 -23.22
C GLY A 302 -17.10 -6.81 -22.23
N MET A 303 -16.27 -6.43 -21.25
CA MET A 303 -16.62 -5.37 -20.30
C MET A 303 -16.66 -4.00 -20.99
N LYS A 304 -17.52 -3.12 -20.47
CA LYS A 304 -17.62 -1.73 -20.91
C LYS A 304 -16.55 -0.88 -20.24
N LEU A 305 -16.10 0.14 -20.95
CA LEU A 305 -15.20 1.15 -20.43
C LEU A 305 -16.01 2.43 -20.20
N HIS A 306 -15.83 3.06 -19.04
CA HIS A 306 -16.48 4.35 -18.77
C HIS A 306 -16.00 5.41 -19.78
N GLU A 307 -16.82 6.41 -20.11
CA GLU A 307 -16.44 7.51 -21.02
C GLU A 307 -15.17 8.25 -20.53
N ASP A 308 -15.02 8.28 -19.21
CA ASP A 308 -13.91 8.87 -18.47
C ASP A 308 -12.93 7.81 -17.93
N ALA A 309 -12.85 6.66 -18.62
CA ALA A 309 -12.00 5.47 -18.43
C ALA A 309 -10.73 5.57 -17.59
N LEU A 310 -9.96 6.65 -17.71
CA LEU A 310 -8.71 6.87 -16.99
C LEU A 310 -8.68 8.28 -16.40
N LYS A 311 -8.53 8.37 -15.08
CA LYS A 311 -8.25 9.62 -14.37
C LYS A 311 -6.99 9.51 -13.55
N VAL A 312 -6.09 10.47 -13.74
CA VAL A 312 -4.85 10.58 -12.96
C VAL A 312 -4.58 12.06 -12.71
N HIS A 313 -4.29 12.42 -11.47
CA HIS A 313 -3.87 13.79 -11.14
C HIS A 313 -2.48 14.06 -11.73
N GLU A 314 -2.26 15.19 -12.40
CA GLU A 314 -1.00 15.50 -13.10
C GLU A 314 0.25 15.36 -12.21
N ASP A 315 0.15 15.78 -10.96
CA ASP A 315 1.21 15.65 -9.95
C ASP A 315 1.40 14.23 -9.36
N ASP A 316 0.59 13.23 -9.74
CA ASP A 316 0.77 11.83 -9.31
C ASP A 316 1.81 11.09 -10.15
N TRP A 317 3.04 11.03 -9.66
CA TRP A 317 4.16 10.37 -10.33
C TRP A 317 4.14 8.83 -10.26
N SER A 318 3.21 8.20 -9.54
CA SER A 318 3.18 6.73 -9.42
C SER A 318 2.88 6.02 -10.74
N GLY A 319 2.16 6.70 -11.64
CA GLY A 319 1.83 6.27 -13.00
C GLY A 319 2.60 7.03 -14.08
N ALA A 320 3.80 7.54 -13.79
CA ALA A 320 4.53 8.40 -14.72
C ALA A 320 4.86 7.70 -16.04
N LEU A 321 5.28 6.43 -16.04
CA LEU A 321 5.53 5.66 -17.27
C LEU A 321 4.23 5.37 -18.03
N ASN A 322 3.13 5.09 -17.34
CA ASN A 322 1.80 4.95 -17.93
C ASN A 322 1.39 6.22 -18.67
N ARG A 323 1.62 7.39 -18.06
CA ARG A 323 1.30 8.69 -18.66
C ARG A 323 2.31 9.15 -19.71
N THR A 324 3.53 8.64 -19.75
CA THR A 324 4.55 9.10 -20.71
C THR A 324 4.80 8.02 -21.76
N ILE A 325 5.72 7.10 -21.47
CA ILE A 325 6.24 6.10 -22.39
C ILE A 325 5.14 5.15 -22.89
N ARG A 326 4.16 4.81 -22.06
CA ARG A 326 3.10 3.84 -22.40
C ARG A 326 1.78 4.49 -22.81
N ALA A 327 1.70 5.83 -22.82
CA ALA A 327 0.46 6.54 -23.13
C ALA A 327 -0.08 6.17 -24.52
N GLY A 328 0.81 6.01 -25.51
CA GLY A 328 0.41 5.58 -26.85
C GLY A 328 -0.22 4.19 -26.87
N ALA A 329 0.37 3.22 -26.17
CA ALA A 329 -0.17 1.86 -26.07
C ALA A 329 -1.51 1.82 -25.32
N ILE A 330 -1.64 2.61 -24.25
CA ILE A 330 -2.90 2.76 -23.50
C ILE A 330 -3.97 3.39 -24.37
N ALA A 331 -3.68 4.51 -25.03
CA ALA A 331 -4.61 5.18 -25.93
C ALA A 331 -5.07 4.29 -27.08
N ASN A 332 -4.15 3.51 -27.66
CA ASN A 332 -4.48 2.55 -28.71
C ASN A 332 -5.41 1.44 -28.22
N GLU A 333 -5.34 1.06 -26.94
CA GLU A 333 -6.27 0.08 -26.39
C GLU A 333 -7.62 0.72 -26.04
N VAL A 334 -7.63 1.94 -25.51
CA VAL A 334 -8.86 2.72 -25.23
C VAL A 334 -9.67 2.94 -26.51
N ALA A 335 -9.02 3.34 -27.61
CA ALA A 335 -9.69 3.56 -28.89
C ALA A 335 -10.37 2.31 -29.48
N LYS A 336 -9.99 1.10 -29.04
CA LYS A 336 -10.61 -0.16 -29.49
C LYS A 336 -11.93 -0.48 -28.79
N PHE A 337 -12.34 0.30 -27.79
CA PHE A 337 -13.62 0.08 -27.10
C PHE A 337 -14.81 0.65 -27.87
N GLY A 338 -14.60 1.63 -28.76
CA GLY A 338 -15.67 2.24 -29.55
C GLY A 338 -15.28 3.63 -30.07
N GLU A 339 -16.10 4.18 -30.98
CA GLU A 339 -15.88 5.52 -31.54
C GLU A 339 -15.96 6.61 -30.46
N GLU A 340 -16.81 6.41 -29.46
CA GLU A 340 -16.99 7.28 -28.30
C GLU A 340 -15.71 7.45 -27.45
N HIS A 341 -14.77 6.49 -27.55
CA HIS A 341 -13.51 6.51 -26.82
C HIS A 341 -12.33 7.11 -27.60
N VAL A 342 -12.52 7.47 -28.87
CA VAL A 342 -11.46 8.05 -29.71
C VAL A 342 -10.98 9.39 -29.16
N THR A 343 -11.91 10.28 -28.79
CA THR A 343 -11.57 11.58 -28.19
C THR A 343 -10.76 11.40 -26.92
N GLN A 344 -11.13 10.44 -26.07
CA GLN A 344 -10.38 10.15 -24.85
C GLN A 344 -8.99 9.59 -25.15
N ALA A 345 -8.86 8.69 -26.12
CA ALA A 345 -7.56 8.18 -26.56
C ALA A 345 -6.65 9.32 -27.04
N ASP A 346 -7.19 10.32 -27.73
CA ASP A 346 -6.42 11.50 -28.16
C ASP A 346 -6.01 12.40 -27.00
N VAL A 347 -6.88 12.57 -26.00
CA VAL A 347 -6.51 13.24 -24.74
C VAL A 347 -5.35 12.52 -24.05
N ILE A 348 -5.39 11.19 -23.95
CA ILE A 348 -4.30 10.38 -23.36
C ILE A 348 -3.00 10.56 -24.15
N ARG A 349 -3.06 10.52 -25.49
CA ARG A 349 -1.86 10.76 -26.34
C ARG A 349 -1.30 12.16 -26.14
N SER A 350 -2.16 13.17 -26.11
CA SER A 350 -1.77 14.58 -25.94
C SER A 350 -1.13 14.82 -24.57
N GLN A 351 -1.79 14.35 -23.51
CA GLN A 351 -1.27 14.39 -22.13
C GLN A 351 0.06 13.66 -22.03
N GLY A 352 0.23 12.55 -22.74
CA GLY A 352 1.49 11.82 -22.71
C GLY A 352 2.63 12.50 -23.43
N LYS A 353 2.38 13.16 -24.56
CA LYS A 353 3.37 14.04 -25.22
C LYS A 353 3.75 15.21 -24.32
N ALA A 354 2.76 15.89 -23.73
CA ALA A 354 2.99 17.01 -22.82
C ALA A 354 3.78 16.58 -21.57
N SER A 355 3.40 15.46 -20.96
CA SER A 355 4.09 14.88 -19.80
C SER A 355 5.51 14.44 -20.14
N LEU A 356 5.74 13.87 -21.33
CA LEU A 356 7.06 13.48 -21.81
C LEU A 356 7.98 14.70 -22.00
N LEU A 357 7.47 15.77 -22.60
CA LEU A 357 8.20 17.04 -22.76
C LEU A 357 8.52 17.68 -21.40
N ALA A 358 7.56 17.71 -20.48
CA ALA A 358 7.75 18.22 -19.12
C ALA A 358 8.73 17.35 -18.30
N SER A 359 8.83 16.05 -18.61
CA SER A 359 9.69 15.09 -17.93
C SER A 359 10.99 14.77 -18.67
N ALA A 360 11.28 15.41 -19.81
CA ALA A 360 12.50 15.17 -20.60
C ALA A 360 13.80 15.42 -19.79
N GLY A 361 13.75 16.31 -18.78
CA GLY A 361 14.84 16.47 -17.80
C GLY A 361 14.94 15.31 -16.79
N TRP A 362 13.83 14.66 -16.46
CA TRP A 362 13.76 13.53 -15.54
C TRP A 362 14.12 12.19 -16.19
N ILE A 363 13.69 11.92 -17.43
CA ILE A 363 14.05 10.68 -18.16
C ILE A 363 15.56 10.65 -18.45
N LYS A 364 16.16 11.81 -18.75
CA LYS A 364 17.63 11.94 -18.85
C LYS A 364 18.33 11.61 -17.53
N PHE A 365 17.77 12.02 -16.39
CA PHE A 365 18.30 11.69 -15.06
C PHE A 365 18.08 10.22 -14.65
N ALA A 366 16.93 9.62 -14.96
CA ALA A 366 16.67 8.19 -14.70
C ALA A 366 17.57 7.28 -15.57
N ALA A 367 17.94 7.74 -16.77
CA ALA A 367 18.95 7.10 -17.61
C ALA A 367 20.40 7.37 -17.13
N GLN A 368 20.65 8.50 -16.46
CA GLN A 368 21.92 8.87 -15.82
C GLN A 368 21.82 8.81 -14.28
N LEU A 369 21.59 7.63 -13.72
CA LEU A 369 21.66 7.40 -12.27
C LEU A 369 23.10 7.57 -11.74
N GLY A 370 23.55 8.81 -11.63
CA GLY A 370 24.87 9.16 -11.10
C GLY A 370 25.11 10.64 -10.76
N ALA A 371 24.36 11.62 -11.26
CA ALA A 371 24.71 13.04 -11.03
C ALA A 371 23.51 13.91 -10.61
N THR A 372 23.62 14.47 -9.41
CA THR A 372 22.65 15.33 -8.74
C THR A 372 22.51 16.74 -9.34
N SER A 373 21.36 17.35 -9.00
CA SER A 373 21.01 18.78 -9.00
C SER A 373 20.58 19.42 -10.33
N LEU A 374 19.26 19.43 -10.57
CA LEU A 374 18.48 20.60 -11.04
C LEU A 374 17.00 20.20 -11.20
N PHE A 375 16.22 20.29 -10.12
CA PHE A 375 14.76 20.13 -10.20
C PHE A 375 14.07 21.36 -9.63
N LYS A 376 12.99 21.80 -10.29
CA LYS A 376 12.05 22.76 -9.73
C LYS A 376 11.45 22.16 -8.45
N TYR A 377 11.37 22.96 -7.39
CA TYR A 377 10.88 22.58 -6.05
C TYR A 377 9.59 21.75 -6.04
N ASN A 378 8.63 22.08 -6.92
CA ASN A 378 7.35 21.37 -7.03
C ASN A 378 7.48 19.94 -7.57
N THR A 379 8.44 19.70 -8.46
CA THR A 379 8.71 18.36 -9.04
C THR A 379 9.33 17.44 -7.99
N LEU A 380 10.32 17.93 -7.23
CA LEU A 380 10.92 17.21 -6.09
C LEU A 380 9.88 16.91 -5.00
N ARG A 381 9.02 17.87 -4.65
CA ARG A 381 7.95 17.70 -3.64
C ARG A 381 7.00 16.55 -3.99
N ASN A 382 6.56 16.49 -5.24
CA ASN A 382 5.58 15.48 -5.70
C ASN A 382 6.24 14.12 -5.95
N MET A 383 7.50 14.10 -6.42
CA MET A 383 8.31 12.87 -6.48
C MET A 383 8.54 12.28 -5.10
N VAL A 384 8.76 13.09 -4.08
CA VAL A 384 8.88 12.60 -2.70
C VAL A 384 7.48 12.26 -2.15
N ALA A 385 6.39 12.95 -2.48
CA ALA A 385 5.04 12.52 -2.08
C ALA A 385 4.72 11.07 -2.53
N VAL A 386 5.15 10.74 -3.75
CA VAL A 386 4.93 9.46 -4.42
C VAL A 386 5.95 8.41 -3.99
N ASN A 387 7.24 8.74 -3.91
CA ASN A 387 8.30 7.83 -3.44
C ASN A 387 8.32 7.67 -1.91
N ALA A 388 7.77 8.63 -1.18
CA ALA A 388 7.77 8.70 0.28
C ALA A 388 6.40 8.51 0.93
N GLU A 389 5.43 7.95 0.21
CA GLU A 389 4.31 7.23 0.83
C GLU A 389 3.48 8.07 1.79
N ILE A 390 3.14 9.27 1.34
CA ILE A 390 2.19 10.10 2.06
C ILE A 390 0.82 9.44 1.90
N THR A 391 0.45 8.61 2.87
CA THR A 391 -0.84 7.94 2.95
C THR A 391 -1.88 8.81 3.66
N ASP A 392 -1.58 10.10 3.84
CA ASP A 392 -2.55 11.10 4.22
C ASP A 392 -3.34 11.50 2.97
N ALA A 393 -4.63 11.13 2.97
CA ALA A 393 -5.55 11.44 1.89
C ALA A 393 -5.59 12.94 1.60
N ALA A 394 -5.45 13.82 2.59
CA ALA A 394 -5.59 15.26 2.42
C ALA A 394 -4.49 15.90 1.56
N VAL A 395 -3.31 15.30 1.53
CA VAL A 395 -2.10 15.94 0.96
C VAL A 395 -1.42 15.11 -0.12
N ASN A 396 -1.94 13.93 -0.48
CA ASN A 396 -1.40 13.12 -1.56
C ASN A 396 -2.29 13.19 -2.82
N PRO A 397 -1.77 13.71 -3.96
CA PRO A 397 -2.54 13.82 -5.21
C PRO A 397 -3.03 12.48 -5.76
N HIS A 398 -2.42 11.36 -5.37
CA HIS A 398 -2.85 10.01 -5.73
C HIS A 398 -4.30 9.69 -5.32
N PHE A 399 -4.81 10.35 -4.28
CA PHE A 399 -6.20 10.19 -3.81
C PHE A 399 -7.17 11.19 -4.43
N HIS A 400 -6.70 12.11 -5.29
CA HIS A 400 -7.51 13.16 -5.89
C HIS A 400 -7.39 13.20 -7.42
N PRO A 401 -7.59 12.09 -8.15
CA PRO A 401 -7.43 12.03 -9.61
C PRO A 401 -8.39 12.96 -10.39
N PHE A 402 -9.45 13.43 -9.76
CA PHE A 402 -10.44 14.34 -10.36
C PHE A 402 -10.19 15.82 -10.08
N LYS A 403 -9.22 16.16 -9.22
CA LYS A 403 -8.88 17.55 -8.93
C LYS A 403 -7.80 18.02 -9.89
N ASP A 404 -7.94 19.25 -10.38
CA ASP A 404 -6.80 19.94 -10.98
C ASP A 404 -5.81 20.41 -9.89
N LYS A 405 -4.65 20.88 -10.34
CA LYS A 405 -3.57 21.35 -9.47
C LYS A 405 -3.98 22.46 -8.51
N HIS A 406 -4.83 23.39 -8.94
CA HIS A 406 -5.28 24.52 -8.13
C HIS A 406 -6.30 24.05 -7.09
N GLN A 407 -7.27 23.23 -7.50
CA GLN A 407 -8.26 22.63 -6.62
C GLN A 407 -7.60 21.74 -5.55
N PHE A 408 -6.63 20.93 -5.94
CA PHE A 408 -5.89 20.10 -5.01
C PHE A 408 -5.05 20.94 -4.03
N ALA A 409 -4.37 21.98 -4.51
CA ALA A 409 -3.62 22.89 -3.64
C ALA A 409 -4.53 23.59 -2.62
N ALA A 410 -5.73 24.04 -3.03
CA ALA A 410 -6.72 24.63 -2.14
C ALA A 410 -7.21 23.62 -1.10
N HIS A 411 -7.51 22.39 -1.52
CA HIS A 411 -7.92 21.29 -0.64
C HIS A 411 -6.85 20.98 0.42
N ALA A 412 -5.60 20.77 -0.01
CA ALA A 412 -4.48 20.50 0.89
C ALA A 412 -4.26 21.67 1.86
N LYS A 413 -4.44 22.92 1.40
CA LYS A 413 -4.32 24.12 2.24
C LYS A 413 -5.40 24.16 3.32
N ALA A 414 -6.64 23.87 2.96
CA ALA A 414 -7.74 23.81 3.92
C ALA A 414 -7.52 22.71 4.96
N ALA A 415 -7.16 21.50 4.50
CA ALA A 415 -7.00 20.33 5.37
C ALA A 415 -5.82 20.44 6.36
N THR A 416 -4.78 21.22 6.01
CA THR A 416 -3.59 21.41 6.85
C THR A 416 -3.60 22.74 7.63
N GLY A 417 -4.69 23.51 7.58
CA GLY A 417 -4.78 24.83 8.23
C GLY A 417 -3.73 25.82 7.69
N GLY A 418 -3.41 25.76 6.40
CA GLY A 418 -2.44 26.64 5.75
C GLY A 418 -0.98 26.17 5.78
N ARG A 419 -0.67 25.01 6.38
CA ARG A 419 0.72 24.55 6.61
C ARG A 419 1.34 23.74 5.47
N VAL A 420 0.71 23.66 4.29
CA VAL A 420 1.16 22.81 3.16
C VAL A 420 2.62 23.05 2.77
N ASN A 421 3.12 24.28 2.86
CA ASN A 421 4.51 24.58 2.54
C ASN A 421 5.51 24.05 3.57
N SER A 422 5.13 23.88 4.85
CA SER A 422 6.02 23.44 5.93
C SER A 422 5.90 21.95 6.26
N VAL A 423 4.70 21.36 6.15
CA VAL A 423 4.49 19.92 6.45
C VAL A 423 5.18 19.06 5.38
N PHE A 424 4.99 19.39 4.11
CA PHE A 424 5.68 18.69 3.02
C PHE A 424 7.20 18.85 3.12
N PHE A 425 7.70 20.07 3.36
CA PHE A 425 9.14 20.31 3.44
C PHE A 425 9.77 19.62 4.67
N SER A 426 9.09 19.64 5.83
CA SER A 426 9.60 18.98 7.03
C SER A 426 9.64 17.45 6.91
N GLU A 427 8.62 16.82 6.31
CA GLU A 427 8.60 15.36 6.08
C GLU A 427 9.59 14.92 4.99
N ILE A 428 9.74 15.73 3.93
CA ILE A 428 10.76 15.53 2.89
C ILE A 428 12.18 15.67 3.48
N VAL A 429 12.43 16.72 4.27
CA VAL A 429 13.76 16.98 4.88
C VAL A 429 14.10 15.93 5.94
N LYS A 430 13.14 15.47 6.75
CA LYS A 430 13.35 14.36 7.70
C LYS A 430 13.77 13.08 6.98
N LYS A 431 13.10 12.72 5.89
CA LYS A 431 13.45 11.53 5.10
C LYS A 431 14.77 11.67 4.32
N ILE A 432 15.09 12.85 3.79
CA ILE A 432 16.39 13.10 3.13
C ILE A 432 17.53 13.08 4.15
N ARG A 433 17.30 13.47 5.41
CA ARG A 433 18.33 13.52 6.46
C ARG A 433 18.51 12.24 7.26
N GLY A 434 17.74 11.18 7.00
CA GLY A 434 17.95 9.86 7.61
C GLY A 434 18.11 9.89 9.14
N ARG A 435 17.17 10.51 9.86
CA ARG A 435 17.08 10.45 11.33
C ARG A 435 15.69 10.10 11.77
#